data_AF-A0A9Q3PZZ7-F1
#
_entry.id   AF-A0A9Q3PZZ7-F1
#
_cell.length_a   1.000
_cell.length_b   1.000
_cell.length_c   1.000
_cell.angle_alpha   90.00
_cell.angle_beta   90.00
_cell.angle_gamma   90.00
#
_symmetry.space_group_name_H-M   'P 1'
#
loop_
_entity.id
_entity.type
_entity.pdbx_description
1 polymer ?
#
loop_
_entity_poly.entity_id
_entity_poly.type
_entity_poly.pdbx_seq_one_letter_code
_entity_poly.pdbx_strand_id
1 'polypeptide(L)'
;METQSNAAECKSVLNQVRTFNEAMPQDLNPPLERPELSRYPYETPLSPNPPLFIETLKVTEERISVLNFGPSEWLSEEETNLLKTFILLREKAIEFCEEERGVLKNSCGKPYKIRVISYEPW
;
A
#
# COMPACT_ATOMS: atom_id res chain seq x y z
N MET A 1 44.38 -7.56 -37.34
CA MET A 1 43.00 -7.47 -36.83
C MET A 1 43.10 -7.65 -35.32
N GLU A 2 43.03 -6.55 -34.59
CA GLU A 2 43.23 -6.50 -33.14
C GLU A 2 42.05 -7.14 -32.42
N THR A 3 42.33 -8.13 -31.59
CA THR A 3 41.36 -8.80 -30.72
C THR A 3 41.07 -7.88 -29.53
N GLN A 4 39.94 -7.17 -29.57
CA GLN A 4 39.43 -6.46 -28.40
C GLN A 4 39.00 -7.51 -27.35
N SER A 5 39.81 -7.64 -26.29
CA SER A 5 39.43 -8.38 -25.10
C SER A 5 38.38 -7.56 -24.34
N ASN A 6 37.12 -7.96 -24.43
CA ASN A 6 36.08 -7.49 -23.52
C ASN A 6 36.32 -8.11 -22.14
N ALA A 7 37.29 -7.57 -21.40
CA ALA A 7 37.42 -7.85 -19.99
C ALA A 7 36.22 -7.21 -19.28
N ALA A 8 35.38 -8.04 -18.65
CA ALA A 8 34.28 -7.54 -17.83
C ALA A 8 34.87 -6.56 -16.79
N GLU A 9 34.40 -5.31 -16.84
CA GLU A 9 34.87 -4.24 -15.98
C GLU A 9 34.57 -4.62 -14.52
N CYS A 10 35.59 -5.10 -13.81
CA CYS A 10 35.43 -5.60 -12.46
C CYS A 10 35.20 -4.41 -11.54
N LYS A 11 34.04 -4.36 -10.87
CA LYS A 11 33.71 -3.28 -9.93
C LYS A 11 34.84 -3.17 -8.90
N SER A 12 35.31 -1.93 -8.68
CA SER A 12 36.34 -1.66 -7.67
C SER A 12 35.93 -2.23 -6.32
N VAL A 13 36.88 -2.74 -5.54
CA VAL A 13 36.64 -3.40 -4.24
C VAL A 13 35.83 -2.51 -3.30
N LEU A 14 36.02 -1.19 -3.37
CA LEU A 14 35.25 -0.20 -2.60
C LEU A 14 33.74 -0.18 -2.93
N ASN A 15 33.35 -0.58 -4.14
CA ASN A 15 31.97 -0.63 -4.60
C ASN A 15 31.38 -2.06 -4.54
N GLN A 16 32.12 -3.03 -4.00
CA GLN A 16 31.63 -4.40 -3.85
C GLN A 16 30.82 -4.51 -2.56
N VAL A 17 29.55 -4.90 -2.70
CA VAL A 17 28.67 -5.21 -1.57
C VAL A 17 28.64 -6.72 -1.41
N ARG A 18 29.11 -7.21 -0.27
CA ARG A 18 29.04 -8.63 0.09
C ARG A 18 27.75 -8.90 0.85
N THR A 19 26.96 -9.86 0.38
CA THR A 19 25.80 -10.35 1.15
C THR A 19 26.30 -11.16 2.35
N PHE A 20 25.72 -10.90 3.51
CA PHE A 20 26.03 -11.61 4.74
C PHE A 20 24.81 -12.42 5.17
N ASN A 21 25.00 -13.72 5.42
CA ASN A 21 23.91 -14.61 5.82
C ASN A 21 23.74 -14.60 7.34
N GLU A 22 23.33 -13.45 7.88
CA GLU A 22 22.90 -13.31 9.28
C GLU A 22 21.42 -12.95 9.33
N ALA A 23 20.75 -13.39 10.39
CA ALA A 23 19.39 -12.95 10.66
C ALA A 23 19.37 -11.43 10.88
N MET A 24 18.35 -10.76 10.33
CA MET A 24 18.17 -9.32 10.51
C MET A 24 17.92 -9.02 12.01
N PRO A 25 18.70 -8.11 12.63
CA PRO A 25 18.45 -7.68 14.00
C PRO A 25 17.05 -7.05 14.14
N GLN A 26 16.29 -7.46 15.14
CA GLN A 26 14.89 -7.03 15.34
C GLN A 26 14.79 -5.60 15.90
N ASP A 27 15.83 -5.12 16.58
CA ASP A 27 15.97 -3.75 17.06
C ASP A 27 16.10 -2.74 15.91
N LEU A 28 16.71 -3.15 14.80
CA LEU A 28 16.89 -2.32 13.61
C LEU A 28 15.57 -2.06 12.89
N ASN A 29 14.71 -3.08 12.85
CA ASN A 29 13.43 -3.09 12.16
C ASN A 29 12.36 -3.62 13.11
N PRO A 30 11.84 -2.77 14.02
CA PRO A 30 10.82 -3.20 14.96
C PRO A 30 9.57 -3.71 14.23
N PRO A 31 8.80 -4.62 14.85
CA PRO A 31 7.56 -5.12 14.27
C PRO A 31 6.56 -3.99 14.05
N LEU A 32 5.63 -4.19 13.12
CA LEU A 32 4.57 -3.23 12.85
C LEU A 32 3.69 -3.02 14.08
N GLU A 33 3.38 -1.77 14.35
CA GLU A 33 2.50 -1.36 15.43
C GLU A 33 1.06 -1.23 14.90
N ARG A 34 0.10 -1.61 15.74
CA ARG A 34 -1.30 -1.47 15.41
C ARG A 34 -1.66 0.03 15.42
N PRO A 35 -2.23 0.58 14.33
CA PRO A 35 -2.71 1.95 14.36
C PRO A 35 -3.83 2.11 15.38
N GLU A 36 -3.87 3.28 16.01
CA GLU A 36 -5.04 3.70 16.77
C GLU A 36 -6.26 3.75 15.84
N LEU A 37 -7.33 3.08 16.27
CA LEU A 37 -8.58 3.10 15.52
C LEU A 37 -9.27 4.43 15.79
N SER A 38 -9.52 5.20 14.73
CA SER A 38 -10.26 6.46 14.83
C SER A 38 -11.72 6.29 15.25
N ARG A 39 -12.25 5.05 15.21
CA ARG A 39 -13.62 4.71 15.59
C ARG A 39 -13.71 3.34 16.23
N TYR A 40 -14.85 3.07 16.88
CA TYR A 40 -15.18 1.73 17.33
C TYR A 40 -15.50 0.80 16.13
N PRO A 41 -14.84 -0.36 15.99
CA PRO A 41 -14.95 -1.19 14.79
C PRO A 41 -16.32 -1.87 14.64
N TYR A 42 -17.02 -2.12 15.76
CA TYR A 42 -18.33 -2.78 15.76
C TYR A 42 -19.50 -1.82 15.63
N GLU A 43 -19.24 -0.51 15.64
CA GLU A 43 -20.22 0.51 15.30
C GLU A 43 -20.01 0.92 13.84
N THR A 44 -20.97 0.55 13.00
CA THR A 44 -21.04 1.05 11.62
C THR A 44 -22.36 1.82 11.46
N PRO A 45 -22.32 3.13 11.19
CA PRO A 45 -23.51 3.94 11.02
C PRO A 45 -24.10 3.70 9.63
N LEU A 46 -24.68 2.52 9.42
CA LEU A 46 -25.49 2.25 8.22
C LEU A 46 -26.94 2.57 8.54
N SER A 47 -27.54 3.45 7.73
CA SER A 47 -28.97 3.72 7.78
C SER A 47 -29.71 2.70 6.91
N PRO A 48 -30.85 2.15 7.37
CA PRO A 48 -31.74 1.35 6.51
C PRO A 48 -32.21 2.12 5.28
N ASN A 49 -32.28 3.45 5.38
CA ASN A 49 -32.61 4.35 4.28
C ASN A 49 -31.33 5.12 3.92
N PRO A 50 -30.48 4.58 3.02
CA PRO A 50 -29.27 5.27 2.61
C PRO A 50 -29.62 6.55 1.83
N PRO A 51 -28.86 7.64 2.03
CA PRO A 51 -29.02 8.82 1.19
C PRO A 51 -28.63 8.50 -0.26
N LEU A 52 -29.12 9.31 -1.20
CA LEU A 52 -28.65 9.25 -2.58
C LEU A 52 -27.14 9.54 -2.63
N PHE A 53 -26.46 8.89 -3.56
CA PHE A 53 -25.04 9.09 -3.77
C PHE A 53 -24.74 10.55 -4.14
N ILE A 54 -23.77 11.14 -3.44
CA ILE A 54 -23.23 12.47 -3.75
C ILE A 54 -21.73 12.30 -3.92
N GLU A 55 -21.22 12.76 -5.07
CA GLU A 55 -19.80 12.72 -5.35
C GLU A 55 -18.99 13.49 -4.31
N THR A 56 -17.80 12.99 -4.04
CA THR A 56 -16.80 13.65 -3.20
C THR A 56 -15.58 13.97 -4.05
N LEU A 57 -14.62 14.72 -3.48
CA LEU A 57 -13.35 15.01 -4.15
C LEU A 57 -12.60 13.73 -4.57
N LYS A 58 -12.77 12.62 -3.85
CA LYS A 58 -12.06 11.36 -4.12
C LYS A 58 -12.93 10.30 -4.79
N VAL A 59 -14.20 10.20 -4.43
CA VAL A 59 -15.15 9.22 -4.98
C VAL A 59 -16.08 9.92 -5.95
N THR A 60 -15.78 9.81 -7.24
CA THR A 60 -16.58 10.32 -8.36
C THR A 60 -17.38 9.19 -9.02
N GLU A 61 -18.39 9.54 -9.83
CA GLU A 61 -19.17 8.57 -10.62
C GLU A 61 -18.27 7.77 -11.57
N GLU A 62 -17.29 8.42 -12.20
CA GLU A 62 -16.31 7.74 -13.06
C GLU A 62 -15.58 6.64 -12.30
N ARG A 63 -15.09 6.93 -11.08
CA ARG A 63 -14.39 5.96 -10.25
C ARG A 63 -15.30 4.83 -9.75
N ILE A 64 -16.57 5.15 -9.44
CA ILE A 64 -17.56 4.14 -9.06
C ILE A 64 -17.91 3.23 -10.24
N SER A 65 -17.96 3.75 -11.46
CA SER A 65 -18.29 2.96 -12.65
C SER A 65 -17.26 1.85 -12.95
N VAL A 66 -16.02 2.03 -12.49
CA VAL A 66 -14.96 1.02 -12.57
C VAL A 66 -15.19 -0.13 -11.57
N LEU A 67 -15.92 0.12 -10.49
CA LEU A 67 -16.21 -0.90 -9.48
C LEU A 67 -17.21 -1.91 -10.03
N ASN A 68 -16.86 -3.19 -9.89
CA ASN A 68 -17.76 -4.27 -10.24
C ASN A 68 -18.69 -4.59 -9.07
N PHE A 69 -19.95 -4.20 -9.19
CA PHE A 69 -21.03 -4.55 -8.26
C PHE A 69 -21.70 -5.88 -8.61
N GLY A 70 -21.06 -6.69 -9.46
CA GLY A 70 -21.47 -7.98 -10.00
C GLY A 70 -22.54 -7.91 -11.09
N PRO A 71 -23.26 -9.01 -11.37
CA PRO A 71 -24.14 -9.09 -12.54
C PRO A 71 -25.39 -8.20 -12.40
N SER A 72 -26.01 -7.86 -13.54
CA SER A 72 -27.27 -7.11 -13.57
C SER A 72 -28.33 -7.82 -12.71
N GLU A 73 -29.11 -7.03 -11.96
CA GLU A 73 -30.13 -7.50 -11.00
C GLU A 73 -29.60 -8.25 -9.77
N TRP A 74 -28.28 -8.35 -9.54
CA TRP A 74 -27.76 -8.95 -8.30
C TRP A 74 -28.06 -8.09 -7.07
N LEU A 75 -27.97 -6.78 -7.22
CA LEU A 75 -28.28 -5.82 -6.18
C LEU A 75 -29.50 -5.01 -6.59
N SER A 76 -30.40 -4.79 -5.63
CA SER A 76 -31.43 -3.77 -5.75
C SER A 76 -30.82 -2.37 -5.81
N GLU A 77 -31.60 -1.39 -6.26
CA GLU A 77 -31.18 0.01 -6.28
C GLU A 77 -30.83 0.52 -4.87
N GLU A 78 -31.59 0.10 -3.85
CA GLU A 78 -31.37 0.46 -2.45
C GLU A 78 -30.07 -0.13 -1.90
N GLU A 79 -29.78 -1.41 -2.18
CA GLU A 79 -28.53 -2.06 -1.78
C GLU A 79 -27.32 -1.43 -2.48
N THR A 80 -27.48 -1.08 -3.76
CA THR A 80 -26.45 -0.38 -4.52
C THR A 80 -26.15 0.98 -3.89
N ASN A 81 -27.18 1.74 -3.51
CA ASN A 81 -27.02 3.04 -2.83
C ASN A 81 -26.41 2.89 -1.43
N LEU A 82 -26.73 1.81 -0.71
CA LEU A 82 -26.11 1.49 0.58
C LEU A 82 -24.61 1.21 0.43
N LEU A 83 -24.22 0.44 -0.57
CA LEU A 83 -22.81 0.17 -0.87
C LEU A 83 -22.05 1.43 -1.28
N LYS A 84 -22.64 2.27 -2.13
CA LYS A 84 -22.06 3.57 -2.49
C LYS A 84 -21.86 4.45 -1.25
N THR A 85 -22.84 4.47 -0.34
CA THR A 85 -22.73 5.18 0.95
C THR A 85 -21.60 4.62 1.82
N PHE A 86 -21.44 3.29 1.87
CA PHE A 86 -20.34 2.65 2.59
C PHE A 86 -18.97 3.02 2.01
N ILE A 87 -18.84 3.00 0.68
CA ILE A 87 -17.62 3.41 -0.04
C ILE A 87 -17.27 4.86 0.29
N LEU A 88 -18.26 5.76 0.29
CA LEU A 88 -18.07 7.16 0.68
C LEU A 88 -17.59 7.29 2.14
N LEU A 89 -18.23 6.58 3.08
CA LEU A 89 -17.81 6.56 4.49
C LEU A 89 -16.39 6.01 4.71
N ARG A 90 -15.83 5.31 3.72
CA ARG A 90 -14.51 4.66 3.77
C ARG A 90 -13.60 5.11 2.63
N GLU A 91 -13.85 6.28 2.03
CA GLU A 91 -13.09 6.78 0.87
C GLU A 91 -11.57 6.84 1.14
N LYS A 92 -11.15 7.06 2.39
CA LYS A 92 -9.74 7.14 2.78
C LYS A 92 -9.04 5.78 2.79
N ALA A 93 -9.80 4.69 2.82
CA ALA A 93 -9.30 3.32 2.83
C ALA A 93 -9.25 2.68 1.43
N ILE A 94 -9.85 3.33 0.42
CA ILE A 94 -9.92 2.83 -0.95
C ILE A 94 -8.92 3.58 -1.80
N GLU A 95 -8.19 2.87 -2.65
CA GLU A 95 -7.22 3.42 -3.59
C GLU A 95 -7.74 3.08 -4.99
N PHE A 96 -7.90 4.08 -5.85
CA PHE A 96 -8.47 3.88 -7.20
C PHE A 96 -7.39 3.76 -8.28
N CYS A 97 -6.18 4.26 -8.01
CA CYS A 97 -5.05 4.20 -8.94
C CYS A 97 -3.75 3.84 -8.22
N GLU A 98 -2.71 3.49 -8.97
CA GLU A 98 -1.42 3.06 -8.41
C GLU A 98 -0.70 4.19 -7.68
N GLU A 99 -0.90 5.43 -8.10
CA GLU A 99 -0.31 6.61 -7.45
C GLU A 99 -0.92 6.88 -6.08
N GLU A 100 -2.18 6.47 -5.88
CA GLU A 100 -2.86 6.53 -4.58
C GLU A 100 -2.43 5.40 -3.65
N ARG A 101 -1.72 4.38 -4.16
CA ARG A 101 -1.26 3.24 -3.37
C ARG A 101 -0.29 3.70 -2.30
N GLY A 102 -0.79 3.79 -1.07
CA GLY A 102 -0.07 4.36 0.04
C GLY A 102 1.00 3.42 0.60
N VAL A 103 2.09 4.00 1.09
CA VAL A 103 2.97 3.33 2.05
C VAL A 103 2.31 3.42 3.43
N LEU A 104 2.56 2.42 4.29
CA LEU A 104 2.13 2.47 5.68
C LEU A 104 2.58 3.77 6.34
N LYS A 105 1.72 4.34 7.20
CA LYS A 105 2.07 5.53 7.99
C LYS A 105 3.28 5.22 8.86
N ASN A 106 4.14 6.22 9.06
CA ASN A 106 5.30 6.12 9.96
C ASN A 106 4.92 5.77 11.42
N SER A 107 3.67 6.03 11.81
CA SER A 107 3.11 5.62 13.11
C SER A 107 2.86 4.12 13.20
N CYS A 108 2.65 3.42 12.09
CA CYS A 108 2.39 1.98 12.06
C CYS A 108 3.67 1.18 11.78
N GLY A 109 4.58 1.74 10.99
CA GLY A 109 5.83 1.08 10.63
C GLY A 109 6.87 2.10 10.22
N LYS A 110 8.07 1.98 10.78
CA LYS A 110 9.20 2.80 10.36
C LYS A 110 9.74 2.29 9.02
N PRO A 111 10.36 3.16 8.19
CA PRO A 111 11.03 2.72 6.98
C PRO A 111 12.06 1.62 7.28
N TYR A 112 12.09 0.60 6.42
CA TYR A 112 12.98 -0.54 6.58
C TYR A 112 14.44 -0.11 6.45
N LYS A 113 15.26 -0.50 7.42
CA LYS A 113 16.70 -0.23 7.45
C LYS A 113 17.46 -1.51 7.16
N ILE A 114 18.25 -1.49 6.08
CA ILE A 114 19.17 -2.56 5.75
C ILE A 114 20.45 -2.35 6.57
N ARG A 115 20.90 -3.38 7.30
CA ARG A 115 22.16 -3.33 8.02
C ARG A 115 23.31 -3.24 7.03
N VAL A 116 24.13 -2.19 7.16
CA VAL A 116 25.38 -2.03 6.40
C VAL A 116 26.52 -2.28 7.38
N ILE A 117 27.38 -3.23 7.05
CA ILE A 117 28.59 -3.56 7.82
C ILE A 117 29.77 -3.03 7.01
N SER A 118 30.68 -2.29 7.64
CA SER A 118 31.90 -1.83 6.99
C SER A 118 32.74 -3.02 6.55
N TYR A 119 33.19 -2.98 5.30
CA TYR A 119 34.11 -3.99 4.79
C TYR A 119 35.52 -3.74 5.35
N GLU A 120 36.09 -4.72 6.05
CA GLU A 120 37.50 -4.73 6.42
C GLU A 120 38.27 -5.58 5.40
N PRO A 121 39.20 -4.97 4.62
CA PRO A 121 40.09 -5.72 3.75
C PRO A 121 41.03 -6.59 4.61
N TRP A 122 41.26 -7.82 4.16
CA TRP A 122 42.23 -8.73 4.79
C TRP A 122 43.69 -8.28 4.57
#